data_AF-A0AAD5A718-F1
#
_entry.id   AF-A0AAD5A718-F1
#
_cell.length_a   1.000
_cell.length_b   1.000
_cell.length_c   1.000
_cell.angle_alpha   90.00
_cell.angle_beta   90.00
_cell.angle_gamma   90.00
#
_symmetry.space_group_name_H-M   'P 1'
#
loop_
_entity.id
_entity.type
_entity.pdbx_description
1 polymer ?
#
loop_
_entity_poly.entity_id
_entity_poly.type
_entity_poly.pdbx_seq_one_letter_code
_entity_poly.pdbx_strand_id
1 'polypeptide(L)'
;IIGIVDTVGVKVIVQGQSQSILSPSVALAVKLVDGALFQETTFTITNPVNLQISSKKTELNSPQGSITLPASLTGNLSPQQQQLASRVQFNFYQKTTLFQ
;
A
#
# COMPACT_ATOMS: atom_id res chain seq x y z
N ILE A 1 1.72 -10.12 16.48
CA ILE A 1 2.68 -9.89 15.37
C ILE A 1 2.09 -9.01 14.28
N ILE A 2 0.86 -9.26 13.77
CA ILE A 2 0.19 -8.35 12.81
C ILE A 2 0.15 -6.90 13.32
N GLY A 3 -0.20 -6.68 14.59
CA GLY A 3 -0.19 -5.35 15.19
C GLY A 3 1.18 -4.66 15.23
N ILE A 4 2.30 -5.40 15.22
CA ILE A 4 3.65 -4.82 15.14
C ILE A 4 3.93 -4.37 13.70
N VAL A 5 3.59 -5.18 12.69
CA VAL A 5 3.72 -4.80 11.27
C VAL A 5 2.86 -3.57 10.96
N ASP A 6 1.66 -3.52 11.54
CA ASP A 6 0.76 -2.37 11.41
C ASP A 6 1.35 -1.10 12.06
N THR A 7 1.94 -1.25 13.26
CA THR A 7 2.63 -0.14 13.94
C THR A 7 3.88 0.34 13.19
N VAL A 8 4.63 -0.56 12.55
CA VAL A 8 5.80 -0.20 11.74
C VAL A 8 5.36 0.57 10.50
N GLY A 9 4.27 0.17 9.83
CA GLY A 9 3.70 0.90 8.69
C GLY A 9 3.37 2.37 9.00
N VAL A 10 2.84 2.64 10.19
CA VAL A 10 2.55 4.02 10.64
C VAL A 10 3.83 4.82 10.94
N LYS A 11 4.88 4.17 11.47
CA LYS A 11 6.14 4.82 11.86
C LYS A 11 7.21 4.88 10.76
N VAL A 12 6.97 4.27 9.60
CA VAL A 12 7.89 4.40 8.46
C VAL A 12 8.02 5.88 8.08
N ILE A 13 9.26 6.37 8.16
CA ILE A 13 9.65 7.66 7.59
C ILE A 13 9.68 7.48 6.08
N VAL A 14 8.68 8.03 5.40
CA VAL A 14 8.63 8.01 3.93
C VAL A 14 9.53 9.13 3.43
N GLN A 15 10.69 8.78 2.87
CA GLN A 15 11.53 9.74 2.17
C GLN A 15 11.05 9.85 0.72
N GLY A 16 10.37 10.95 0.37
CA GLY A 16 9.80 11.15 -0.97
C GLY A 16 8.30 10.80 -1.04
N GLN A 17 7.86 10.15 -2.12
CA GLN A 17 6.43 9.86 -2.37
C GLN A 17 5.99 8.47 -1.89
N SER A 18 6.91 7.53 -1.73
CA SER A 18 6.63 6.17 -1.24
C SER A 18 7.86 5.54 -0.60
N GLN A 19 7.64 4.57 0.28
CA GLN A 19 8.67 3.76 0.93
C GLN A 19 8.21 2.32 1.03
N SER A 20 9.12 1.37 0.83
CA SER A 20 8.85 -0.05 1.02
C SER A 20 9.84 -0.68 2.01
N ILE A 21 9.36 -1.64 2.79
CA ILE A 21 10.14 -2.55 3.62
C ILE A 21 9.85 -3.95 3.09
N LEU A 22 10.89 -4.62 2.62
CA LEU A 22 10.79 -5.91 1.95
C LEU A 22 11.55 -6.96 2.75
N SER A 23 10.94 -8.13 2.90
CA SER A 23 11.56 -9.29 3.52
C SER A 23 11.03 -10.56 2.85
N PRO A 24 11.68 -11.73 3.02
CA PRO A 24 11.23 -12.97 2.37
C PRO A 24 9.82 -13.44 2.75
N SER A 25 9.24 -12.95 3.85
CA SER A 25 7.92 -13.40 4.34
C SER A 25 6.86 -12.30 4.38
N VAL A 26 7.27 -11.03 4.35
CA VAL A 26 6.37 -9.87 4.37
C VAL A 26 6.93 -8.73 3.52
N ALA A 27 6.05 -8.08 2.76
CA ALA A 27 6.32 -6.82 2.11
C ALA A 27 5.34 -5.77 2.63
N LEU A 28 5.86 -4.59 2.98
CA LEU A 28 5.10 -3.44 3.44
C LEU A 28 5.46 -2.26 2.55
N ALA A 29 4.47 -1.59 2.00
CA ALA A 29 4.64 -0.37 1.22
C ALA A 29 3.73 0.73 1.74
N VAL A 30 4.26 1.94 1.82
CA VAL A 30 3.52 3.14 2.20
C VAL A 30 3.70 4.17 1.09
N LYS A 31 2.59 4.73 0.60
CA LYS A 31 2.58 5.84 -0.35
C LYS A 31 1.91 7.04 0.31
N LEU A 32 2.52 8.21 0.21
CA LEU A 32 1.87 9.46 0.58
C LEU A 32 0.80 9.80 -0.45
N VAL A 33 -0.36 10.23 0.02
CA VAL A 33 -1.48 10.63 -0.83
C VAL A 33 -2.09 11.92 -0.30
N ASP A 34 -2.76 12.64 -1.19
CA ASP A 34 -3.68 13.71 -0.81
C ASP A 34 -5.08 13.11 -0.86
N GLY A 35 -5.78 13.04 0.28
CA GLY A 35 -7.12 12.49 0.35
C GLY A 35 -8.18 13.36 -0.33
N ALA A 36 -7.94 14.65 -0.52
CA ALA A 36 -8.80 15.52 -1.30
C ALA A 36 -8.59 15.35 -2.81
N LEU A 37 -7.39 14.93 -3.22
CA LEU A 37 -6.99 14.70 -4.61
C LEU A 37 -6.46 13.27 -4.79
N PHE A 38 -7.22 12.27 -4.33
CA PHE A 38 -6.77 10.90 -4.34
C PHE A 38 -6.59 10.39 -5.77
N GLN A 39 -5.34 10.08 -6.13
CA GLN A 39 -5.02 9.54 -7.44
C GLN A 39 -5.13 8.02 -7.45
N GLU A 40 -5.61 7.47 -8.55
CA GLU A 40 -5.60 6.02 -8.76
C GLU A 40 -4.18 5.47 -8.53
N THR A 41 -4.11 4.42 -7.72
CA THR A 41 -2.84 3.82 -7.34
C THR A 41 -2.97 2.30 -7.40
N THR A 42 -2.07 1.67 -8.13
CA THR A 42 -1.95 0.21 -8.20
C THR A 42 -0.70 -0.25 -7.48
N PHE A 43 -0.86 -1.27 -6.63
CA PHE A 43 0.24 -2.03 -6.05
C PHE A 43 0.24 -3.40 -6.71
N THR A 44 1.38 -3.80 -7.27
CA THR A 44 1.55 -5.13 -7.86
C THR A 44 2.77 -5.80 -7.26
N ILE A 45 2.62 -7.07 -6.90
CA ILE A 45 3.67 -7.87 -6.29
C ILE A 45 3.85 -9.18 -7.04
N THR A 46 5.10 -9.51 -7.37
CA THR A 46 5.46 -10.80 -7.99
C THR A 46 6.09 -11.75 -6.97
N ASN A 47 6.77 -11.20 -5.96
CA ASN A 47 7.28 -11.90 -4.79
C ASN A 47 7.54 -10.88 -3.65
N PRO A 48 7.77 -11.32 -2.40
CA PRO A 48 7.97 -10.42 -1.24
C PRO A 48 9.11 -9.40 -1.34
N VAL A 49 10.03 -9.57 -2.30
CA VAL A 49 11.15 -8.64 -2.54
C VAL A 49 10.98 -7.82 -3.83
N ASN A 50 9.87 -7.98 -4.54
CA ASN A 50 9.56 -7.26 -5.78
C ASN A 50 8.12 -6.73 -5.73
N LEU A 51 8.00 -5.56 -5.14
CA LEU A 51 6.79 -4.75 -5.06
C LEU A 51 6.93 -3.52 -5.96
N GLN A 52 5.91 -3.26 -6.77
CA GLN A 52 5.84 -2.10 -7.64
C GLN A 52 4.61 -1.26 -7.32
N ILE A 53 4.78 0.06 -7.36
CA ILE A 53 3.72 1.05 -7.14
C ILE A 53 3.63 1.89 -8.41
N SER A 54 2.44 1.94 -9.01
CA SER A 54 2.20 2.66 -10.26
C SER A 54 0.83 3.34 -10.23
N SER A 55 0.63 4.32 -11.11
CA SER A 55 -0.67 5.00 -11.25
C SER A 55 -1.61 4.30 -12.24
N LYS A 56 -1.18 3.17 -12.82
CA LYS A 56 -1.94 2.35 -13.77
C LYS A 56 -1.60 0.90 -13.56
N LYS A 57 -2.54 -0.01 -13.86
CA LYS A 57 -2.27 -1.44 -13.80
C LYS A 57 -1.07 -1.80 -14.68
N THR A 58 0.00 -2.25 -14.06
CA THR A 58 1.18 -2.75 -14.77
C THR A 58 0.95 -4.22 -15.07
N GLU A 59 0.99 -4.59 -16.35
CA GLU A 59 0.96 -5.98 -16.78
C GLU A 59 2.32 -6.64 -16.51
N LEU A 60 2.51 -7.06 -15.26
CA LEU A 60 3.61 -7.94 -14.89
C LEU A 60 3.25 -9.36 -15.30
N ASN A 61 4.23 -10.11 -15.80
CA ASN A 61 4.06 -11.53 -16.05
C ASN A 61 3.86 -12.26 -14.72
N SER A 62 2.67 -12.83 -14.51
CA SER A 62 2.31 -13.69 -13.37
C SER A 62 2.50 -13.04 -11.98
N PRO A 63 1.78 -11.95 -11.66
CA PRO A 63 1.84 -11.37 -10.31
C PRO A 63 1.22 -12.33 -9.29
N GLN A 64 1.83 -12.40 -8.10
CA GLN A 64 1.24 -13.11 -6.95
C GLN A 64 0.06 -12.32 -6.36
N GLY A 65 0.04 -11.01 -6.54
CA GLY A 65 -1.05 -10.15 -6.12
C GLY A 65 -1.02 -8.80 -6.83
N SER A 66 -2.20 -8.21 -7.02
CA SER A 66 -2.33 -6.84 -7.48
C SER A 66 -3.61 -6.23 -6.89
N ILE A 67 -3.54 -4.98 -6.47
CA ILE A 67 -4.69 -4.21 -6.00
C ILE A 67 -4.63 -2.82 -6.63
N THR A 68 -5.75 -2.38 -7.18
CA THR A 68 -5.93 -1.04 -7.70
C THR A 68 -6.91 -0.30 -6.82
N LEU A 69 -6.47 0.82 -6.25
CA LEU A 69 -7.29 1.75 -5.50
C LEU A 69 -7.76 2.84 -6.46
N PRO A 70 -9.07 2.96 -6.72
CA PRO A 70 -9.59 3.93 -7.67
C PRO A 70 -9.49 5.35 -7.13
N ALA A 71 -9.44 6.34 -8.03
CA ALA A 71 -9.42 7.76 -7.67
C ALA A 71 -10.63 8.19 -6.81
N SER A 72 -11.76 7.49 -6.95
CA SER A 72 -13.00 7.75 -6.20
C SER A 72 -12.98 7.24 -4.75
N LEU A 73 -11.90 6.58 -4.30
CA LEU A 73 -11.84 5.93 -2.98
C LEU A 73 -12.18 6.89 -1.82
N THR A 74 -11.74 8.14 -1.91
CA THR A 74 -12.00 9.18 -0.89
C THR A 74 -13.17 10.09 -1.24
N GLY A 75 -13.88 9.85 -2.35
CA GLY A 75 -14.92 10.74 -2.86
C GLY A 75 -16.15 10.88 -1.96
N ASN A 76 -16.43 9.88 -1.13
CA ASN A 76 -17.56 9.89 -0.19
C ASN A 76 -17.18 10.35 1.23
N LEU A 77 -15.94 10.79 1.45
CA LEU A 77 -15.48 11.32 2.73
C LEU A 77 -15.81 12.81 2.85
N SER A 78 -16.06 13.28 4.07
CA SER A 78 -16.16 14.73 4.32
C SER A 78 -14.82 15.42 4.06
N PRO A 79 -14.78 16.74 3.78
CA PRO A 79 -13.51 17.45 3.58
C PRO A 79 -12.52 17.29 4.74
N GLN A 80 -13.04 17.25 5.98
CA GLN A 80 -12.22 17.03 7.17
C GLN A 80 -11.63 15.61 7.19
N GLN A 81 -12.39 14.60 6.79
CA GLN A 81 -11.92 13.21 6.70
C GLN A 81 -10.91 13.03 5.55
N GLN A 82 -11.12 13.71 4.43
CA GLN A 82 -10.17 13.72 3.31
C GLN A 82 -8.80 14.28 3.72
N GLN A 83 -8.79 15.35 4.54
CA GLN A 83 -7.55 15.92 5.08
C GLN A 83 -6.79 14.97 6.01
N LEU A 84 -7.49 14.04 6.68
CA LEU A 84 -6.85 13.02 7.52
C LEU A 84 -6.24 11.88 6.69
N ALA A 85 -6.76 11.64 5.48
CA ALA A 85 -6.27 10.60 4.57
C ALA A 85 -5.00 11.05 3.85
N SER A 86 -3.84 10.87 4.50
CA SER A 86 -2.53 11.29 3.99
C SER A 86 -1.66 10.13 3.47
N ARG A 87 -2.08 8.88 3.69
CA ARG A 87 -1.26 7.69 3.43
C ARG A 87 -2.11 6.52 2.96
N VAL A 88 -1.54 5.74 2.05
CA VAL A 88 -2.00 4.40 1.71
C VAL A 88 -0.94 3.41 2.15
N GLN A 89 -1.37 2.38 2.88
CA GLN A 89 -0.51 1.27 3.28
C GLN A 89 -0.96 0.00 2.57
N PHE A 90 0.01 -0.72 2.00
CA PHE A 90 -0.16 -2.03 1.42
C PHE A 90 0.71 -3.03 2.16
N ASN A 91 0.13 -4.16 2.54
CA ASN A 91 0.85 -5.26 3.19
C ASN A 91 0.61 -6.54 2.40
N PHE A 92 1.69 -7.28 2.15
CA PHE A 92 1.63 -8.61 1.58
C PHE A 92 2.32 -9.60 2.50
N TYR A 93 1.65 -10.71 2.78
CA TYR A 93 2.15 -11.78 3.63
C TYR A 93 2.30 -13.05 2.79
N GLN A 94 3.52 -13.57 2.69
CA GLN A 94 3.80 -14.78 1.91
C GLN A 94 3.14 -16.02 2.52
N LYS A 95 2.92 -16.01 3.84
CA LYS A 95 2.35 -17.12 4.59
C LYS A 95 1.10 -16.66 5.33
N THR A 96 0.08 -17.52 5.33
CA THR A 96 -1.20 -17.29 6.02
C THR A 96 -1.16 -17.65 7.52
N THR A 97 -0.01 -18.10 8.03
CA THR A 97 0.16 -18.55 9.42
C THR A 97 -0.18 -17.51 10.48
N LEU A 98 -0.32 -16.24 10.10
CA LEU A 98 -0.69 -15.14 10.98
C LEU A 98 -2.22 -14.92 11.07
N PHE A 99 -3.03 -15.60 10.26
CA PHE A 99 -4.48 -15.39 10.11
C PHE A 99 -5.29 -16.66 10.44
N GLN A 100 -4.87 -17.43 11.44
CA GLN A 100 -5.59 -18.62 11.90
C GLN A 100 -6.77 -18.28 12.81
#